data_AF-A0A971QKA2-F1
#
_entry.id   AF-A0A971QKA2-F1
#
_cell.length_a   1.000
_cell.length_b   1.000
_cell.length_c   1.000
_cell.angle_alpha   90.00
_cell.angle_beta   90.00
_cell.angle_gamma   90.00
#
_symmetry.space_group_name_H-M   'P 1'
#
loop_
_entity.id
_entity.type
_entity.pdbx_description
1 polymer ?
#
loop_
_entity_poly.entity_id
_entity_poly.type
_entity_poly.pdbx_seq_one_letter_code
_entity_poly.pdbx_strand_id
1 'polypeptide(L)'
;MRYILSLFAILLLAGCVVTAPFDQRAYETAIDLKVDSLVLIEQSTEQYTNHVADAEGLLLRIRKAHEYAKGLPNNDETVAQWTLMADPDKNLMAGFIKRWEEKGQMKEIMVKNIKPNIAEAYDAIIELEAAKLEE
;
A
#
# COMPACT_ATOMS: atom_id res chain seq x y z
N MET A 1 14.23 48.53 -1.47
CA MET A 1 13.23 47.76 -2.24
C MET A 1 13.83 46.68 -3.14
N ARG A 2 14.88 46.95 -3.95
CA ARG A 2 15.58 45.92 -4.76
C ARG A 2 16.20 44.76 -3.96
N TYR A 3 16.76 45.03 -2.77
CA TYR A 3 17.35 44.00 -1.91
C TYR A 3 16.31 43.11 -1.20
N ILE A 4 15.10 43.63 -0.94
CA ILE A 4 14.00 42.88 -0.31
C ILE A 4 13.39 41.88 -1.31
N LEU A 5 13.25 42.30 -2.58
CA LEU A 5 12.87 41.41 -3.68
C LEU A 5 13.92 40.32 -3.96
N SER A 6 15.21 40.61 -3.75
CA SER A 6 16.31 39.65 -3.93
C SER A 6 16.39 38.63 -2.78
N LEU A 7 16.05 39.03 -1.54
CA LEU A 7 15.98 38.11 -0.40
C LEU A 7 14.80 37.11 -0.50
N PHE A 8 13.68 37.53 -1.11
CA PHE A 8 12.50 36.67 -1.28
C PHE A 8 12.71 35.57 -2.34
N ALA A 9 13.58 35.81 -3.33
CA ALA A 9 13.90 34.84 -4.38
C ALA A 9 14.80 33.68 -3.89
N ILE A 10 15.56 33.87 -2.80
CA ILE A 10 16.45 32.85 -2.24
C ILE A 10 15.69 31.90 -1.28
N LEU A 11 14.56 32.33 -0.71
CA LEU A 11 13.76 31.51 0.21
C LEU A 11 12.94 30.39 -0.47
N LEU A 12 12.76 30.45 -1.79
CA LEU A 12 11.95 29.48 -2.55
C LEU A 12 12.71 28.18 -2.93
N LEU A 13 14.01 28.08 -2.63
CA LEU A 13 14.85 26.93 -3.00
C LEU A 13 15.17 26.00 -1.82
N ALA A 14 14.63 26.24 -0.62
CA ALA A 14 14.97 25.51 0.61
C ALA A 14 13.96 24.43 1.03
N GLY A 15 13.25 23.84 0.06
CA GLY A 15 12.23 22.82 0.30
C GLY A 15 12.66 21.41 -0.10
N CYS A 16 13.86 20.95 0.27
CA CYS A 16 14.13 19.51 0.23
C CYS A 16 13.35 18.87 1.39
N VAL A 17 12.22 18.23 1.09
CA VAL A 17 11.59 17.32 2.04
C VAL A 17 12.55 16.15 2.20
N VAL A 18 13.07 15.93 3.40
CA VAL A 18 13.85 14.73 3.71
C VAL A 18 12.87 13.58 3.77
N THR A 19 12.80 12.74 2.75
CA THR A 19 12.00 11.50 2.76
C THR A 19 12.77 10.39 3.50
N ALA A 20 12.09 9.29 3.83
CA ALA A 20 12.78 8.09 4.29
C ALA A 20 13.76 7.60 3.19
N PRO A 21 14.98 7.14 3.52
CA PRO A 21 15.85 6.52 2.53
C PRO A 21 15.23 5.23 2.01
N PHE A 22 15.65 4.82 0.80
CA PHE A 22 15.26 3.53 0.22
C PHE A 22 15.54 2.36 1.18
N ASP A 23 14.56 1.48 1.31
CA ASP A 23 14.61 0.24 2.07
C ASP A 23 14.28 -0.96 1.18
N GLN A 24 15.30 -1.77 0.87
CA GLN A 24 15.17 -2.98 0.05
C GLN A 24 14.11 -3.94 0.58
N ARG A 25 14.01 -4.08 1.91
CA ARG A 25 13.05 -4.99 2.53
C ARG A 25 11.62 -4.46 2.37
N ALA A 26 11.41 -3.15 2.49
CA ALA A 26 10.10 -2.53 2.25
C ALA A 26 9.65 -2.74 0.81
N TYR A 27 10.55 -2.54 -0.16
CA TYR A 27 10.31 -2.73 -1.58
C TYR A 27 9.91 -4.19 -1.91
N GLU A 28 10.73 -5.16 -1.49
CA GLU A 28 10.44 -6.59 -1.69
C GLU A 28 9.14 -7.01 -1.01
N THR A 29 8.90 -6.54 0.22
CA THR A 29 7.66 -6.84 0.96
C THR A 29 6.42 -6.36 0.21
N ALA A 30 6.47 -5.18 -0.42
CA ALA A 30 5.35 -4.66 -1.20
C ALA A 30 5.08 -5.49 -2.46
N ILE A 31 6.14 -5.94 -3.16
CA ILE A 31 6.04 -6.84 -4.33
C ILE A 31 5.43 -8.18 -3.92
N ASP A 32 5.95 -8.80 -2.87
CA ASP A 32 5.45 -10.09 -2.39
C ASP A 32 3.97 -10.00 -2.02
N LEU A 33 3.60 -8.97 -1.25
CA LEU A 33 2.22 -8.74 -0.85
C LEU A 33 1.30 -8.45 -2.03
N LYS A 34 1.79 -7.81 -3.09
CA LYS A 34 1.04 -7.64 -4.34
C LYS A 34 0.72 -9.00 -4.95
N VAL A 35 1.74 -9.83 -5.18
CA VAL A 35 1.57 -11.13 -5.82
C VAL A 35 0.62 -12.01 -5.02
N ASP A 36 0.84 -12.12 -3.72
CA ASP A 36 0.03 -12.95 -2.83
C ASP A 36 -1.43 -12.48 -2.78
N SER A 37 -1.65 -11.15 -2.76
CA SER A 37 -3.00 -10.58 -2.79
C SER A 37 -3.73 -10.89 -4.10
N LEU A 38 -3.04 -10.77 -5.23
CA LEU A 38 -3.65 -11.04 -6.54
C LEU A 38 -4.02 -12.52 -6.71
N VAL A 39 -3.22 -13.44 -6.17
CA VAL A 39 -3.54 -14.88 -6.13
C VAL A 39 -4.77 -15.12 -5.26
N LEU A 40 -4.79 -14.57 -4.04
CA LEU A 40 -5.92 -14.76 -3.12
C LEU A 40 -7.22 -14.17 -3.67
N ILE A 41 -7.16 -13.05 -4.38
CA ILE A 41 -8.31 -12.45 -5.07
C ILE A 41 -8.88 -13.41 -6.12
N GLU A 42 -8.06 -14.12 -6.89
CA GLU A 42 -8.54 -15.12 -7.86
C GLU A 42 -9.22 -16.32 -7.18
N GLN A 43 -8.63 -16.79 -6.07
CA GLN A 43 -9.17 -17.88 -5.26
C GLN A 43 -10.47 -17.52 -4.54
N SER A 44 -10.81 -16.23 -4.45
CA SER A 44 -12.01 -15.78 -3.73
C SER A 44 -13.35 -16.18 -4.37
N THR A 45 -13.32 -16.77 -5.57
CA THR A 45 -14.49 -17.44 -6.16
C THR A 45 -14.83 -18.74 -5.44
N GLU A 46 -13.90 -19.29 -4.67
CA GLU A 46 -14.08 -20.44 -3.79
C GLU A 46 -14.63 -20.01 -2.41
N GLN A 47 -15.04 -20.99 -1.61
CA GLN A 47 -15.53 -20.73 -0.25
C GLN A 47 -14.42 -20.16 0.64
N TYR A 48 -14.69 -19.04 1.31
CA TYR A 48 -13.78 -18.40 2.26
C TYR A 48 -13.27 -19.37 3.33
N THR A 49 -14.14 -20.29 3.78
CA THR A 49 -13.79 -21.32 4.77
C THR A 49 -12.62 -22.22 4.34
N ASN A 50 -12.34 -22.32 3.04
CA ASN A 50 -11.20 -23.09 2.52
C ASN A 50 -9.88 -22.31 2.57
N HIS A 51 -9.95 -20.98 2.74
CA HIS A 51 -8.84 -20.04 2.57
C HIS A 51 -8.63 -19.13 3.79
N VAL A 52 -9.24 -19.44 4.94
CA VAL A 52 -9.18 -18.62 6.17
C VAL A 52 -7.73 -18.35 6.58
N ALA A 53 -6.89 -19.39 6.59
CA ALA A 53 -5.50 -19.27 6.98
C ALA A 53 -4.70 -18.34 6.04
N ASP A 54 -4.95 -18.43 4.74
CA ASP A 54 -4.28 -17.60 3.74
C ASP A 54 -4.74 -16.15 3.83
N ALA A 55 -6.05 -15.92 4.00
CA ALA A 55 -6.62 -14.58 4.18
C ALA A 55 -6.11 -13.90 5.47
N GLU A 56 -6.19 -14.59 6.61
CA GLU A 56 -5.70 -14.06 7.88
C GLU A 56 -4.18 -13.85 7.88
N GLY A 57 -3.44 -14.78 7.26
CA GLY A 57 -2.00 -14.70 7.09
C GLY A 57 -1.58 -13.50 6.25
N LEU A 58 -2.28 -13.26 5.14
CA LEU A 58 -2.05 -12.09 4.29
C LEU A 58 -2.36 -10.79 5.03
N LEU A 59 -3.50 -10.69 5.73
CA LEU A 59 -3.84 -9.52 6.54
C LEU A 59 -2.79 -9.25 7.63
N LEU A 60 -2.28 -10.30 8.28
CA LEU A 60 -1.22 -10.16 9.26
C LEU A 60 0.05 -9.59 8.64
N ARG A 61 0.43 -10.05 7.44
CA ARG A 61 1.61 -9.53 6.73
C ARG A 61 1.42 -8.08 6.28
N ILE A 62 0.23 -7.70 5.81
CA ILE A 62 -0.11 -6.30 5.50
C ILE A 62 0.01 -5.42 6.75
N ARG A 63 -0.52 -5.86 7.90
CA ARG A 63 -0.37 -5.13 9.17
C ARG A 63 1.10 -5.00 9.60
N LYS A 64 1.92 -6.05 9.40
CA LYS A 64 3.36 -5.99 9.68
C LYS A 64 4.07 -4.99 8.77
N ALA A 65 3.74 -4.96 7.47
CA ALA A 65 4.29 -3.98 6.54
C ALA A 65 3.89 -2.54 6.93
N HIS A 66 2.62 -2.35 7.33
CA HIS A 66 2.14 -1.08 7.84
C HIS A 66 2.90 -0.60 9.09
N GLU A 67 3.07 -1.47 10.09
CA GLU A 67 3.83 -1.12 11.30
C GLU A 67 5.32 -0.91 11.01
N TYR A 68 5.89 -1.66 10.07
CA TYR A 68 7.27 -1.43 9.61
C TYR A 68 7.42 -0.03 9.00
N ALA A 69 6.50 0.36 8.11
CA ALA A 69 6.52 1.67 7.47
C ALA A 69 6.43 2.81 8.48
N LYS A 70 5.64 2.66 9.56
CA LYS A 70 5.54 3.64 10.67
C LYS A 70 6.83 3.78 11.47
N GLY A 71 7.66 2.74 11.50
CA GLY A 71 8.94 2.75 12.19
C GLY A 71 10.04 3.52 11.45
N LEU A 72 9.81 3.87 10.16
CA LEU A 72 10.78 4.60 9.35
C LEU A 72 10.55 6.12 9.48
N PRO A 73 11.61 6.92 9.68
CA PRO A 73 11.47 8.38 9.78
C PRO A 73 11.04 8.98 8.43
N ASN A 74 10.19 10.01 8.48
CA ASN A 74 9.71 10.74 7.30
C ASN A 74 9.06 9.86 6.22
N ASN A 75 8.29 8.85 6.63
CA ASN A 75 7.65 7.87 5.74
C ASN A 75 6.12 8.00 5.68
N ASP A 76 5.57 9.17 6.03
CA ASP A 76 4.14 9.39 6.25
C ASP A 76 3.27 9.03 5.03
N GLU A 77 3.77 9.28 3.82
CA GLU A 77 3.05 8.95 2.59
C GLU A 77 2.90 7.44 2.41
N THR A 78 3.99 6.68 2.61
CA THR A 78 3.94 5.20 2.54
C THR A 78 3.06 4.63 3.64
N VAL A 79 3.09 5.23 4.85
CA VAL A 79 2.19 4.86 5.96
C VAL A 79 0.73 5.10 5.60
N ALA A 80 0.41 6.21 4.93
CA ALA A 80 -0.95 6.51 4.48
C ALA A 80 -1.46 5.46 3.47
N GLN A 81 -0.63 5.04 2.51
CA GLN A 81 -1.00 3.97 1.57
C GLN A 81 -1.25 2.64 2.29
N TRP A 82 -0.36 2.23 3.20
CA TRP A 82 -0.56 1.02 3.99
C TRP A 82 -1.78 1.08 4.91
N THR A 83 -2.13 2.28 5.41
CA THR A 83 -3.36 2.49 6.17
C THR A 83 -4.59 2.14 5.33
N LEU A 84 -4.64 2.60 4.07
CA LEU A 84 -5.76 2.27 3.17
C LEU A 84 -5.82 0.78 2.85
N MET A 85 -4.66 0.12 2.69
CA MET A 85 -4.59 -1.33 2.43
C MET A 85 -5.08 -2.17 3.61
N ALA A 86 -4.79 -1.70 4.84
CA ALA A 86 -5.11 -2.39 6.09
C ALA A 86 -6.51 -2.06 6.66
N ASP A 87 -7.23 -1.09 6.09
CA ASP A 87 -8.52 -0.64 6.58
C ASP A 87 -9.68 -1.55 6.09
N PRO A 88 -10.36 -2.29 7.01
CA PRO A 88 -11.45 -3.20 6.66
C PRO A 88 -12.71 -2.46 6.17
N ASP A 89 -12.83 -1.16 6.42
CA ASP A 89 -13.98 -0.35 6.01
C ASP A 89 -13.74 0.39 4.68
N LYS A 90 -12.59 0.15 4.03
CA LYS A 90 -12.26 0.66 2.69
C LYS A 90 -12.41 -0.42 1.62
N ASN A 91 -12.07 -0.06 0.39
CA ASN A 91 -12.27 -0.93 -0.77
C ASN A 91 -11.02 -1.71 -1.21
N LEU A 92 -9.89 -1.55 -0.52
CA LEU A 92 -8.65 -2.26 -0.82
C LEU A 92 -8.61 -3.64 -0.10
N MET A 93 -7.42 -4.14 0.21
CA MET A 93 -7.24 -5.56 0.54
C MET A 93 -7.98 -6.00 1.81
N ALA A 94 -7.89 -5.25 2.91
CA ALA A 94 -8.58 -5.60 4.14
C ALA A 94 -10.10 -5.61 3.99
N GLY A 95 -10.68 -4.58 3.37
CA GLY A 95 -12.10 -4.56 3.11
C GLY A 95 -12.57 -5.57 2.06
N PHE A 96 -11.71 -5.94 1.10
CA PHE A 96 -12.00 -7.04 0.17
C PHE A 96 -12.13 -8.37 0.92
N ILE A 97 -11.18 -8.69 1.80
CA ILE A 97 -11.21 -9.93 2.59
C ILE A 97 -12.44 -9.95 3.50
N LYS A 98 -12.74 -8.85 4.20
CA LYS A 98 -13.97 -8.73 5.01
C LYS A 98 -15.23 -9.02 4.18
N ARG A 99 -15.33 -8.44 2.98
CA ARG A 99 -16.48 -8.70 2.09
C ARG A 99 -16.56 -10.14 1.61
N TRP A 100 -15.41 -10.80 1.40
CA TRP A 100 -15.38 -12.21 1.02
C TRP A 100 -15.81 -13.10 2.19
N GLU A 101 -15.31 -12.83 3.40
CA GLU A 101 -15.73 -13.50 4.64
C GLU A 101 -17.25 -13.38 4.85
N GLU A 102 -17.81 -12.17 4.75
CA GLU A 102 -19.24 -11.90 4.93
C GLU A 102 -20.13 -12.61 3.88
N LYS A 103 -19.62 -12.77 2.65
CA LYS A 103 -20.37 -13.37 1.53
C LYS A 103 -20.14 -14.85 1.33
N GLY A 104 -19.09 -15.41 1.93
CA GLY A 104 -18.61 -16.78 1.67
C GLY A 104 -17.87 -16.91 0.35
N GLN A 105 -18.38 -16.36 -0.76
CA GLN A 105 -17.73 -16.38 -2.08
C GLN A 105 -17.91 -15.06 -2.83
N MET A 106 -16.92 -14.73 -3.65
CA MET A 106 -16.95 -13.58 -4.55
C MET A 106 -17.39 -14.01 -5.95
N LYS A 107 -18.17 -13.17 -6.62
CA LYS A 107 -18.54 -13.39 -8.02
C LYS A 107 -17.34 -13.08 -8.91
N GLU A 108 -17.12 -13.87 -9.97
CA GLU A 108 -16.04 -13.65 -10.94
C GLU A 108 -15.99 -12.21 -11.48
N ILE A 109 -17.14 -11.60 -11.77
CA ILE A 109 -17.20 -10.21 -12.24
C ILE A 109 -16.66 -9.21 -11.20
N MET A 110 -16.88 -9.48 -9.91
CA MET A 110 -16.38 -8.65 -8.82
C MET A 110 -14.86 -8.81 -8.69
N VAL A 111 -14.38 -10.05 -8.76
CA VAL A 111 -12.94 -10.38 -8.79
C VAL A 111 -12.23 -9.65 -9.92
N LYS A 112 -12.78 -9.74 -11.15
CA LYS A 112 -12.23 -9.07 -12.33
C LYS A 112 -12.16 -7.54 -12.18
N ASN A 113 -13.16 -6.94 -11.54
CA ASN A 113 -13.23 -5.49 -11.38
C ASN A 113 -12.31 -4.97 -10.26
N ILE A 114 -12.14 -5.72 -9.18
CA ILE A 114 -11.38 -5.24 -8.01
C ILE A 114 -9.88 -5.53 -8.13
N LYS A 115 -9.50 -6.61 -8.83
CA LYS A 115 -8.12 -7.05 -8.98
C LYS A 115 -7.19 -5.94 -9.52
N PRO A 116 -7.56 -5.18 -10.60
CA PRO A 116 -6.73 -4.08 -11.08
C PRO A 116 -6.54 -2.97 -10.06
N ASN A 117 -7.60 -2.57 -9.35
CA ASN A 117 -7.51 -1.50 -8.35
C ASN A 117 -6.58 -1.86 -7.18
N ILE A 118 -6.60 -3.12 -6.75
CA ILE A 118 -5.68 -3.60 -5.71
C ILE A 118 -4.25 -3.70 -6.24
N ALA A 119 -4.06 -4.12 -7.49
CA ALA A 119 -2.74 -4.12 -8.12
C ALA A 119 -2.15 -2.71 -8.20
N GLU A 120 -2.93 -1.72 -8.64
CA GLU A 120 -2.54 -0.31 -8.74
C GLU A 120 -2.22 0.28 -7.36
N ALA A 121 -2.97 -0.07 -6.33
CA ALA A 121 -2.67 0.39 -4.96
C ALA A 121 -1.32 -0.15 -4.44
N TYR A 122 -0.98 -1.40 -4.78
CA TYR A 122 0.36 -1.92 -4.50
C TYR A 122 1.43 -1.25 -5.35
N ASP A 123 1.16 -1.01 -6.63
CA ASP A 123 2.10 -0.31 -7.53
C ASP A 123 2.43 1.08 -7.00
N ALA A 124 1.44 1.83 -6.49
CA ALA A 124 1.70 3.11 -5.85
C ALA A 124 2.67 3.00 -4.65
N ILE A 125 2.55 1.97 -3.81
CA ILE A 125 3.48 1.73 -2.69
C ILE A 125 4.89 1.39 -3.21
N ILE A 126 4.97 0.53 -4.23
CA ILE A 126 6.23 0.08 -4.82
C ILE A 126 6.96 1.24 -5.51
N GLU A 127 6.22 2.08 -6.25
CA GLU A 127 6.74 3.27 -6.92
C GLU A 127 7.22 4.32 -5.92
N LEU A 128 6.48 4.55 -4.83
CA LEU A 128 6.92 5.45 -3.74
C LEU A 128 8.22 4.98 -3.10
N GLU A 129 8.39 3.67 -2.89
CA GLU A 129 9.64 3.14 -2.33
C GLU A 129 10.78 3.22 -3.36
N ALA A 130 10.52 2.88 -4.62
CA ALA A 130 11.51 2.94 -5.69
C ALA A 130 11.99 4.36 -5.99
N ALA A 131 11.11 5.36 -5.90
CA ALA A 131 11.46 6.76 -6.10
C ALA A 131 12.56 7.26 -5.13
N LYS A 132 12.64 6.67 -3.93
CA LYS A 132 13.69 6.97 -2.93
C LYS A 132 15.10 6.52 -3.35
N LEU A 133 15.24 5.74 -4.42
CA LEU A 133 16.55 5.43 -5.02
C LEU A 133 17.12 6.60 -5.81
N GLU A 134 16.26 7.50 -6.29
CA GLU A 134 16.63 8.62 -7.16
C GLU A 134 16.84 9.94 -6.40
N GLU A 135 16.58 9.95 -5.08
CA GLU A 135 16.77 11.10 -4.17
C GLU A 135 18.15 11.13 -3.48
#